data_AF-K2CPA9-F1
#
_entry.id   AF-K2CPA9-F1
#
_cell.length_a   1.000
_cell.length_b   1.000
_cell.length_c   1.000
_cell.angle_alpha   90.00
_cell.angle_beta   90.00
_cell.angle_gamma   90.00
#
_symmetry.space_group_name_H-M   'P 1'
#
loop_
_entity.id
_entity.type
_entity.pdbx_description
1 polymer ?
#
loop_
_entity_poly.entity_id
_entity_poly.type
_entity_poly.pdbx_seq_one_letter_code
_entity_poly.pdbx_strand_id
1 'polypeptide(L)'
;IGEAGITPDQIDCVHLHGTGTHKNAPAEASAMKRIFSDRYREIPVYSMKGQIGHLIGACGAMELLAVIWSLAKGLVPVTVNYDEPDPEVGLNVIRGRPLALDIKYVLKLNAAFGGQNTAIVMRRFDA
;
A
#
# COMPACT_ATOMS: atom_id res chain seq x y z
N ILE A 1 10.52 6.33 -5.16
CA ILE A 1 9.97 7.10 -6.31
C ILE A 1 11.10 7.81 -7.04
N GLY A 2 11.77 8.80 -6.42
CA GLY A 2 12.92 9.48 -7.04
C GLY A 2 14.04 8.52 -7.47
N GLU A 3 14.45 7.60 -6.59
CA GLU A 3 15.44 6.55 -6.94
C GLU A 3 14.99 5.62 -8.07
N ALA A 4 13.68 5.45 -8.27
CA ALA A 4 13.14 4.63 -9.34
C ALA A 4 12.98 5.41 -10.67
N GLY A 5 13.34 6.71 -10.70
CA GLY A 5 13.26 7.54 -11.90
C GLY A 5 11.84 7.80 -12.41
N ILE A 6 10.83 7.74 -11.53
CA ILE A 6 9.41 7.95 -11.88
C ILE A 6 8.81 9.11 -11.08
N THR A 7 7.66 9.61 -11.52
CA THR A 7 6.86 10.60 -10.78
C THR A 7 5.84 9.91 -9.86
N PRO A 8 5.34 10.59 -8.81
CA PRO A 8 4.25 10.08 -7.99
C PRO A 8 3.02 9.68 -8.81
N ASP A 9 2.74 10.38 -9.91
CA ASP A 9 1.57 10.12 -10.74
C ASP A 9 1.55 8.75 -11.42
N GLN A 10 2.71 8.10 -11.52
CA GLN A 10 2.88 6.79 -12.12
C GLN A 10 2.60 5.63 -11.15
N ILE A 11 2.37 5.90 -9.86
CA ILE A 11 2.02 4.86 -8.89
C ILE A 11 0.54 4.49 -9.06
N ASP A 12 0.27 3.22 -9.38
CA ASP A 12 -1.08 2.73 -9.65
C ASP A 12 -1.79 2.28 -8.37
N CYS A 13 -1.06 1.71 -7.42
CA CYS A 13 -1.60 1.37 -6.10
C CYS A 13 -0.50 1.33 -5.02
N VAL A 14 -0.93 1.35 -3.75
CA VAL A 14 -0.03 1.31 -2.60
C VAL A 14 -0.34 0.12 -1.69
N HIS A 15 0.69 -0.69 -1.42
CA HIS A 15 0.64 -1.64 -0.31
C HIS A 15 1.09 -0.91 0.97
N LEU A 16 0.13 -0.60 1.83
CA LEU A 16 0.36 0.03 3.13
C LEU A 16 1.12 -0.89 4.07
N HIS A 17 1.78 -0.31 5.06
CA HIS A 17 2.21 -1.05 6.24
C HIS A 17 1.00 -1.50 7.06
N GLY A 18 0.02 -0.63 7.32
CA GLY A 18 -1.30 -1.00 7.85
C GLY A 18 -1.30 -1.89 9.10
N THR A 19 -0.68 -1.44 10.20
CA THR A 19 -0.55 -2.23 11.45
C THR A 19 -1.85 -2.43 12.23
N GLY A 20 -2.92 -1.72 11.87
CA GLY A 20 -4.15 -1.67 12.67
C GLY A 20 -4.02 -0.85 13.96
N THR A 21 -2.90 -0.15 14.18
CA THR A 21 -2.75 0.75 15.34
C THR A 21 -3.34 2.12 15.06
N HIS A 22 -3.92 2.76 16.09
CA HIS A 22 -4.52 4.09 15.99
C HIS A 22 -3.56 5.16 15.45
N LYS A 23 -2.25 5.02 15.69
CA LYS A 23 -1.25 6.00 15.24
C LYS A 23 -0.79 5.78 13.80
N ASN A 24 -0.80 4.55 13.31
CA ASN A 24 -0.22 4.23 12.02
C ASN A 24 -1.08 4.70 10.85
N ALA A 25 -2.41 4.49 10.88
CA ALA A 25 -3.27 4.89 9.78
C ALA A 25 -3.21 6.42 9.49
N PRO A 26 -3.29 7.31 10.50
CA PRO A 26 -3.07 8.75 10.29
C PRO A 26 -1.67 9.10 9.77
N ALA A 27 -0.63 8.39 10.23
CA ALA A 27 0.75 8.62 9.78
C ALA A 27 0.91 8.24 8.29
N GLU A 28 0.36 7.10 7.88
CA GLU A 28 0.36 6.67 6.47
C GLU A 28 -0.46 7.61 5.60
N ALA A 29 -1.65 8.05 6.06
CA ALA A 29 -2.45 9.04 5.35
C ALA A 29 -1.71 10.37 5.18
N SER A 30 -1.00 10.83 6.21
CA SER A 30 -0.16 12.04 6.12
C SER A 30 0.96 11.88 5.11
N ALA A 31 1.64 10.74 5.09
CA ALA A 31 2.69 10.43 4.12
C ALA A 31 2.13 10.39 2.69
N MET A 32 1.01 9.70 2.49
CA MET A 32 0.30 9.62 1.22
C MET A 32 -0.10 11.01 0.71
N LYS A 33 -0.69 11.86 1.57
CA LYS A 33 -1.05 13.24 1.21
C LYS A 33 0.16 14.10 0.85
N ARG A 34 1.31 13.91 1.51
CA ARG A 34 2.55 14.63 1.18
C ARG A 34 3.13 14.23 -0.18
N ILE A 35 2.98 12.97 -0.58
CA ILE A 35 3.55 12.43 -1.83
C ILE A 35 2.62 12.66 -3.02
N PHE A 36 1.31 12.47 -2.81
CA PHE A 36 0.31 12.44 -3.87
C PHE A 36 -0.65 13.64 -3.85
N SER A 37 -0.44 14.61 -2.96
CA SER A 37 -1.32 15.77 -2.79
C SER A 37 -2.79 15.30 -2.66
N ASP A 38 -3.74 15.95 -3.35
CA ASP A 38 -5.16 15.59 -3.26
C ASP A 38 -5.49 14.21 -3.87
N ARG A 39 -4.66 13.69 -4.78
CA ARG A 39 -4.84 12.35 -5.39
C ARG A 39 -4.70 11.20 -4.39
N TYR A 40 -4.20 11.47 -3.19
CA TYR A 40 -4.02 10.43 -2.16
C TYR A 40 -5.31 9.68 -1.80
N ARG A 41 -6.48 10.33 -1.98
CA ARG A 41 -7.81 9.75 -1.77
C ARG A 41 -8.32 8.92 -2.95
N GLU A 42 -7.65 8.98 -4.09
CA GLU A 42 -8.05 8.26 -5.30
C GLU A 42 -7.23 6.98 -5.45
N ILE A 43 -5.98 6.98 -4.98
CA ILE A 43 -5.05 5.87 -5.15
C ILE A 43 -5.53 4.63 -4.36
N PRO A 44 -5.80 3.50 -5.04
CA PRO A 44 -6.11 2.24 -4.39
C PRO A 44 -5.03 1.83 -3.39
N VAL A 45 -5.43 1.53 -2.17
CA VAL A 45 -4.51 1.03 -1.14
C VAL A 45 -5.00 -0.27 -0.51
N TYR A 46 -4.06 -1.10 -0.06
CA TYR A 46 -4.37 -2.33 0.65
C TYR A 46 -3.31 -2.72 1.69
N SER A 47 -3.72 -3.53 2.67
CA SER A 47 -2.82 -4.18 3.64
C SER A 47 -3.16 -5.66 3.76
N MET A 48 -2.12 -6.48 3.88
CA MET A 48 -2.24 -7.93 4.10
C MET A 48 -2.34 -8.31 5.57
N LYS A 49 -2.13 -7.37 6.51
CA LYS A 49 -2.02 -7.70 7.94
C LYS A 49 -3.34 -8.15 8.58
N GLY A 50 -4.48 -7.81 7.99
CA GLY A 50 -5.77 -8.36 8.41
C GLY A 50 -5.87 -9.87 8.17
N GLN A 51 -5.15 -10.38 7.18
CA GLN A 51 -5.17 -11.76 6.72
C GLN A 51 -4.08 -12.60 7.41
N ILE A 52 -2.86 -12.06 7.51
CA ILE A 52 -1.68 -12.82 7.94
C ILE A 52 -1.11 -12.36 9.29
N GLY A 53 -1.67 -11.31 9.88
CA GLY A 53 -1.13 -10.67 11.09
C GLY A 53 0.15 -9.86 10.83
N HIS A 54 0.73 -9.34 11.91
CA HIS A 54 1.98 -8.58 11.85
C HIS A 54 3.20 -9.47 12.15
N LEU A 55 3.81 -10.02 11.11
CA LEU A 55 4.95 -10.94 11.17
C LEU A 55 6.31 -10.28 11.49
N ILE A 56 6.31 -9.09 12.10
CA ILE A 56 7.51 -8.29 12.45
C ILE A 56 8.52 -8.24 11.28
N GLY A 57 9.71 -8.83 11.43
CA GLY A 57 10.77 -8.79 10.43
C GLY A 57 10.43 -9.53 9.13
N ALA A 58 9.52 -10.50 9.17
CA ALA A 58 9.10 -11.25 7.99
C ALA A 58 8.01 -10.53 7.15
N CYS A 59 7.46 -9.41 7.64
CA CYS A 59 6.40 -8.68 6.92
C CYS A 59 6.86 -8.28 5.52
N GLY A 60 8.08 -7.74 5.38
CA GLY A 60 8.58 -7.26 4.09
C GLY A 60 8.52 -8.34 3.01
N ALA A 61 9.06 -9.53 3.30
CA ALA A 61 9.07 -10.65 2.35
C ALA A 61 7.65 -11.14 2.00
N MET A 62 6.79 -11.34 3.00
CA MET A 62 5.43 -11.84 2.77
C MET A 62 4.55 -10.84 2.03
N GLU A 63 4.70 -9.55 2.31
CA GLU A 63 3.97 -8.47 1.65
C GLU A 63 4.45 -8.27 0.20
N LEU A 64 5.75 -8.46 -0.07
CA LEU A 64 6.28 -8.44 -1.44
C LEU A 64 5.67 -9.56 -2.31
N LEU A 65 5.37 -10.74 -1.75
CA LEU A 65 4.65 -11.78 -2.49
C LEU A 65 3.26 -11.31 -2.94
N ALA A 66 2.55 -10.54 -2.11
CA ALA A 66 1.26 -9.95 -2.48
C ALA A 66 1.41 -8.87 -3.56
N VAL A 67 2.47 -8.07 -3.50
CA VAL A 67 2.78 -7.08 -4.54
C VAL A 67 3.11 -7.76 -5.87
N ILE A 68 3.94 -8.80 -5.86
CA ILE A 68 4.27 -9.61 -7.04
C ILE A 68 3.00 -10.21 -7.65
N TRP A 69 2.13 -10.78 -6.81
CA TRP A 69 0.85 -11.32 -7.26
C TRP A 69 -0.03 -10.24 -7.89
N SER A 70 -0.08 -9.05 -7.28
CA SER A 70 -0.86 -7.91 -7.79
C SER A 70 -0.39 -7.49 -9.17
N LEU A 71 0.93 -7.33 -9.35
CA LEU A 71 1.55 -7.00 -10.64
C LEU A 71 1.30 -8.07 -11.71
N ALA A 72 1.40 -9.35 -11.33
CA ALA A 72 1.21 -10.47 -12.26
C ALA A 72 -0.25 -10.67 -12.67
N LYS A 73 -1.21 -10.32 -11.81
CA LYS A 73 -2.64 -10.51 -12.06
C LYS A 73 -3.39 -9.25 -12.50
N GLY A 74 -2.80 -8.07 -12.35
CA GLY A 74 -3.52 -6.81 -12.56
C GLY A 74 -4.68 -6.64 -11.58
N LEU A 75 -4.49 -7.08 -10.34
CA LEU A 75 -5.51 -7.07 -9.29
C LEU A 75 -4.94 -6.44 -8.01
N VAL A 76 -5.66 -5.49 -7.41
CA VAL A 76 -5.37 -4.97 -6.07
C VAL A 76 -6.17 -5.79 -5.05
N PRO A 77 -5.50 -6.47 -4.09
CA PRO A 77 -6.18 -7.25 -3.06
C PRO A 77 -7.08 -6.41 -2.17
N VAL A 78 -8.03 -7.07 -1.50
CA VAL A 78 -8.83 -6.45 -0.44
C VAL A 78 -8.03 -6.36 0.85
N THR A 79 -8.32 -5.35 1.67
CA THR A 79 -7.97 -5.34 3.09
C THR A 79 -9.15 -5.95 3.86
N VAL A 80 -8.94 -7.10 4.50
CA VAL A 80 -10.00 -7.77 5.28
C VAL A 80 -10.18 -7.10 6.64
N ASN A 81 -11.35 -7.31 7.26
CA ASN A 81 -11.72 -6.73 8.56
C ASN A 81 -11.66 -5.19 8.59
N TYR A 82 -11.87 -4.56 7.44
CA TYR A 82 -11.95 -3.11 7.28
C TYR A 82 -13.37 -2.73 6.85
N ASP A 83 -14.27 -2.68 7.83
CA ASP A 83 -15.71 -2.50 7.59
C ASP A 83 -16.09 -1.01 7.54
N GLU A 84 -15.73 -0.28 8.59
CA GLU A 84 -16.04 1.14 8.76
C GLU A 84 -14.81 2.00 8.48
N PRO A 85 -14.78 2.78 7.38
CA PRO A 85 -13.67 3.67 7.09
C PRO A 85 -13.60 4.83 8.08
N ASP A 86 -12.38 5.14 8.52
CA ASP A 86 -12.10 6.34 9.29
C ASP A 86 -12.15 7.58 8.37
N PRO A 87 -13.11 8.51 8.56
CA PRO A 87 -13.27 9.69 7.72
C PRO A 87 -12.11 10.68 7.84
N GLU A 88 -11.36 10.67 8.94
CA GLU A 88 -10.21 11.57 9.15
C GLU A 88 -8.99 11.12 8.33
N VAL A 89 -8.86 9.81 8.10
CA VAL A 89 -7.78 9.20 7.31
C VAL A 89 -8.05 9.38 5.82
N GLY A 90 -9.25 9.03 5.35
CA GLY A 90 -9.70 9.25 3.97
C GLY A 90 -8.93 8.47 2.89
N LEU A 91 -8.28 7.36 3.24
CA LEU A 91 -7.59 6.49 2.28
C LEU A 91 -8.60 5.65 1.47
N ASN A 92 -8.33 5.44 0.17
CA ASN A 92 -9.12 4.56 -0.69
C ASN A 92 -8.73 3.09 -0.49
N VAL A 93 -9.10 2.54 0.66
CA VAL A 93 -8.83 1.15 1.02
C VAL A 93 -9.74 0.21 0.22
N ILE A 94 -9.14 -0.73 -0.51
CA ILE A 94 -9.87 -1.73 -1.29
C ILE A 94 -10.55 -2.75 -0.37
N ARG A 95 -11.86 -2.95 -0.57
CA ARG A 95 -12.75 -3.77 0.27
C ARG A 95 -13.66 -4.65 -0.57
N GLY A 96 -14.18 -5.73 0.04
CA GLY A 96 -15.21 -6.59 -0.52
C GLY A 96 -14.73 -7.52 -1.65
N ARG A 97 -14.23 -6.97 -2.75
CA ARG A 97 -13.66 -7.73 -3.88
C ARG A 97 -12.36 -7.10 -4.39
N PRO A 98 -11.43 -7.89 -4.94
CA PRO A 98 -10.24 -7.35 -5.58
C PRO A 98 -10.61 -6.36 -6.70
N LEU A 99 -9.83 -5.28 -6.81
CA LEU A 99 -9.98 -4.27 -7.86
C LEU A 99 -9.12 -4.66 -9.07
N ALA A 100 -9.73 -4.79 -10.25
CA ALA A 100 -8.97 -4.95 -11.49
C ALA A 100 -8.40 -3.61 -11.95
N LEU A 101 -7.10 -3.59 -12.25
CA LEU A 101 -6.35 -2.39 -12.63
C LEU A 101 -5.18 -2.78 -13.53
N ASP A 102 -4.83 -1.97 -14.54
CA ASP A 102 -3.57 -2.14 -15.28
C ASP A 102 -2.39 -1.68 -14.41
N ILE A 103 -1.96 -2.52 -13.48
CA ILE A 103 -0.91 -2.19 -12.52
C ILE A 103 0.46 -2.28 -13.21
N LYS A 104 1.15 -1.14 -13.30
CA LYS A 104 2.54 -1.02 -13.76
C LYS A 104 3.49 -0.78 -12.60
N TYR A 105 3.12 0.05 -11.64
CA TYR A 105 3.94 0.39 -10.47
C TYR A 105 3.15 0.27 -9.17
N VAL A 106 3.74 -0.44 -8.20
CA VAL A 106 3.24 -0.51 -6.83
C VAL A 106 4.25 0.12 -5.90
N LEU A 107 3.79 1.03 -5.05
CA LEU A 107 4.56 1.53 -3.91
C LEU A 107 4.25 0.68 -2.68
N LYS A 108 5.28 0.12 -2.05
CA LYS A 108 5.14 -0.67 -0.82
C LYS A 108 5.78 0.07 0.34
N LEU A 109 5.05 0.22 1.45
CA LEU A 109 5.49 0.96 2.64
C LEU A 109 5.72 0.04 3.85
N ASN A 110 6.79 0.25 4.61
CA ASN A 110 7.00 -0.32 5.93
C ASN A 110 7.40 0.76 6.93
N ALA A 111 6.89 0.63 8.15
CA ALA A 111 7.36 1.35 9.32
C ALA A 111 7.71 0.33 10.40
N ALA A 112 8.75 0.59 11.18
CA ALA A 112 9.19 -0.28 12.26
C ALA A 112 9.63 0.54 13.48
N PHE A 113 9.84 -0.15 14.59
CA PHE A 113 10.33 0.44 15.82
C PHE A 113 11.65 1.20 15.61
N GLY A 114 11.88 2.22 16.43
CA GLY A 114 13.06 3.08 16.29
C GLY A 114 12.98 4.07 15.14
N GLY A 115 11.78 4.33 14.59
CA GLY A 115 11.58 5.31 13.51
C GLY A 115 12.09 4.85 12.15
N GLN A 116 12.25 3.55 11.96
CA GLN A 116 12.74 2.97 10.72
C GLN A 116 11.61 2.91 9.70
N ASN A 117 11.79 3.59 8.56
CA ASN A 117 10.81 3.61 7.48
C ASN A 117 11.47 3.12 6.19
N THR A 118 10.77 2.28 5.43
CA THR A 118 11.26 1.75 4.16
C THR A 118 10.15 1.84 3.12
N ALA A 119 10.54 2.19 1.90
CA ALA A 119 9.65 2.22 0.75
C ALA A 119 10.30 1.49 -0.42
N ILE A 120 9.53 0.64 -1.10
CA ILE A 120 9.98 -0.09 -2.29
C ILE A 120 9.02 0.23 -3.43
N VAL A 121 9.55 0.58 -4.59
CA VAL A 121 8.77 0.66 -5.84
C VAL A 121 9.01 -0.63 -6.60
N MET A 122 7.94 -1.37 -6.89
CA MET A 122 7.99 -2.54 -7.76
C MET A 122 7.31 -2.23 -9.08
N ARG A 123 7.96 -2.60 -10.19
CA ARG A 123 7.44 -2.42 -11.55
C ARG A 123 7.09 -3.78 -12.16
N ARG A 124 6.01 -3.84 -12.94
CA ARG A 124 5.75 -4.99 -13.83
C ARG A 124 6.91 -5.13 -14.81
N PHE A 125 7.41 -6.35 -14.97
CA PHE A 125 8.41 -6.63 -16.00
C PHE A 125 7.72 -6.75 -17.35
N ASP A 126 8.13 -5.92 -18.32
CA ASP A 126 7.73 -6.06 -19.71
C ASP A 126 8.90 -6.76 -20.41
N ALA A 127 8.64 -7.96 -20.94
CA ALA A 127 9.63 -8.81 -21.60
C ALA A 127 9.94 -8.34 -23.02
#